data_AF-E4SAY0-F1
#
_entry.id   AF-E4SAY0-F1
#
_cell.length_a   1.000
_cell.length_b   1.000
_cell.length_c   1.000
_cell.angle_alpha   90.00
_cell.angle_beta   90.00
_cell.angle_gamma   90.00
#
_symmetry.space_group_name_H-M   'P 1'
#
loop_
_entity.id
_entity.type
_entity.pdbx_description
1 polymer ?
#
loop_
_entity_poly.entity_id
_entity_poly.type
_entity_poly.pdbx_seq_one_letter_code
_entity_poly.pdbx_strand_id
1 'polypeptide(L)'
;MNKKIKNTEERRELTLYLAGQYRMITYDAVVKIYGGSSSAYYWIKKLQDEGYLKRVGRSELQLTAKGREYVRNKYGLEVEPVKGKDKKKRWEKVKKIAFRDALMGKVIPAWCLKKENNMLDTKNQVVGVVEAPNAGRDGNRGKAIFMIRSETVQKVITEMIGDAEEISKLGYKEVLVICEGEKEIKAVEKAIKRIDAKDIGRLMVLPGDETSLELMEIILLIDDWRERVIRYVYQGHLYRMANLALADAEVIINSSSKIERVWVGIDCDVLRRQTMEMYPEVVQGEIDRVVCLRSQVQSRYANLKIKLDVIDDDKFFKLFKRDLAEKRRVEEWFKCLPNYES
;
A
#
# COMPACT_ATOMS: atom_id res chain seq x y z
N MET A 1 11.65 20.69 -17.82
CA MET A 1 11.87 21.93 -17.03
C MET A 1 11.63 21.61 -15.56
N ASN A 2 12.68 21.62 -14.73
CA ASN A 2 12.60 21.38 -13.29
C ASN A 2 12.24 22.69 -12.57
N LYS A 3 10.97 22.87 -12.16
CA LYS A 3 10.66 23.82 -11.09
C LYS A 3 11.26 23.22 -9.81
N LYS A 4 12.48 23.64 -9.43
CA LYS A 4 13.01 23.37 -8.09
C LYS A 4 11.96 23.86 -7.10
N ILE A 5 11.45 22.97 -6.25
CA ILE A 5 10.68 23.30 -5.06
C ILE A 5 11.50 24.32 -4.27
N LYS A 6 11.14 25.60 -4.41
CA LYS A 6 11.96 26.72 -3.94
C LYS A 6 11.31 27.47 -2.78
N ASN A 7 10.05 27.21 -2.43
CA ASN A 7 9.44 27.93 -1.32
C ASN A 7 9.58 27.15 -0.01
N THR A 8 10.34 27.75 0.90
CA THR A 8 10.42 27.36 2.31
C THR A 8 9.04 27.20 2.96
N GLU A 9 8.08 28.04 2.58
CA GLU A 9 6.73 28.00 3.16
C GLU A 9 5.99 26.72 2.78
N GLU A 10 6.06 26.29 1.51
CA GLU A 10 5.48 25.01 1.07
C GLU A 10 6.04 23.84 1.88
N ARG A 11 7.35 23.84 2.16
CA ARG A 11 7.99 22.78 2.97
C ARG A 11 7.48 22.77 4.42
N ARG A 12 7.22 23.93 5.01
CA ARG A 12 6.60 24.04 6.34
C ARG A 12 5.18 23.52 6.31
N GLU A 13 4.42 23.89 5.29
CA GLU A 13 3.07 23.43 5.07
C GLU A 13 2.99 21.92 4.93
N LEU A 14 3.84 21.32 4.09
CA LEU A 14 3.95 19.87 3.93
C LEU A 14 4.32 19.19 5.26
N THR A 15 5.25 19.76 6.04
CA THR A 15 5.63 19.24 7.36
C THR A 15 4.44 19.20 8.32
N LEU A 16 3.69 20.30 8.42
CA LEU A 16 2.53 20.42 9.30
C LEU A 16 1.38 19.53 8.83
N TYR A 17 1.13 19.47 7.52
CA TYR A 17 0.14 18.61 6.90
C TYR A 17 0.40 17.14 7.21
N LEU A 18 1.62 16.63 6.94
CA LEU A 18 1.99 15.25 7.22
C LEU A 18 1.94 14.94 8.72
N ALA A 19 2.35 15.88 9.59
CA ALA A 19 2.21 15.74 11.03
C ALA A 19 0.74 15.69 11.48
N GLY A 20 -0.16 16.37 10.77
CA GLY A 20 -1.60 16.32 10.99
C GLY A 20 -2.22 15.01 10.51
N GLN A 21 -2.01 14.67 9.24
CA GLN A 21 -2.48 13.46 8.59
C GLN A 21 -2.05 12.22 9.37
N TYR A 22 -0.77 12.11 9.72
CA TYR A 22 -0.23 10.95 10.43
C TYR A 22 -0.22 11.07 11.96
N ARG A 23 -0.76 12.16 12.53
CA ARG A 23 -0.73 12.55 13.95
C ARG A 23 0.67 12.82 14.54
N MET A 24 1.73 12.33 13.92
CA MET A 24 3.14 12.61 14.21
C MET A 24 3.96 12.62 12.92
N ILE A 25 5.13 13.25 12.96
CA ILE A 25 6.14 13.19 11.90
C ILE A 25 7.52 12.88 12.50
N THR A 26 8.35 12.14 11.77
CA THR A 26 9.72 11.80 12.18
C THR A 26 10.69 12.89 11.75
N TYR A 27 11.79 13.04 12.48
CA TYR A 27 12.88 13.95 12.07
C TYR A 27 13.40 13.59 10.67
N ASP A 28 13.55 12.30 10.36
CA ASP A 28 14.06 11.85 9.05
C ASP A 28 13.16 12.26 7.89
N ALA A 29 11.83 12.20 8.07
CA ALA A 29 10.90 12.70 7.07
C ALA A 29 11.09 14.22 6.84
N VAL A 30 11.27 14.99 7.91
CA VAL A 30 11.55 16.42 7.80
C VAL A 30 12.91 16.68 7.13
N VAL A 31 13.95 15.91 7.44
CA VAL A 31 15.26 16.00 6.76
C VAL A 31 15.11 15.84 5.26
N LYS A 32 14.28 14.88 4.81
CA LYS A 32 13.98 14.67 3.38
C LYS A 32 13.23 15.85 2.77
N ILE A 33 12.18 16.35 3.43
CA ILE A 33 11.39 17.52 2.96
C ILE A 33 12.30 18.73 2.71
N TYR A 34 13.25 18.98 3.60
CA TYR A 34 14.14 20.13 3.50
C TYR A 34 15.44 19.85 2.73
N GLY A 35 15.71 18.61 2.35
CA GLY A 35 16.89 18.20 1.58
C GLY A 35 18.20 18.28 2.36
N GLY A 36 18.16 18.30 3.69
CA GLY A 36 19.38 18.34 4.52
C GLY A 36 19.14 18.60 6.01
N SER A 37 19.97 17.96 6.84
CA SER A 37 19.82 17.97 8.30
C SER A 37 19.85 19.35 8.92
N SER A 38 20.83 20.20 8.54
CA SER A 38 20.97 21.55 9.11
C SER A 38 19.74 22.43 8.84
N SER A 39 19.20 22.36 7.61
CA SER A 39 17.98 23.10 7.25
C SER A 39 16.77 22.57 8.02
N ALA A 40 16.61 21.25 8.09
CA ALA A 40 15.53 20.63 8.84
C ALA A 40 15.56 20.99 10.33
N TYR A 41 16.72 20.91 11.00
CA TYR A 41 16.83 21.27 12.41
C TYR A 41 16.48 22.74 12.68
N TYR A 42 16.92 23.65 11.81
CA TYR A 42 16.56 25.06 11.88
C TYR A 42 15.03 25.24 11.78
N TRP A 43 14.39 24.62 10.79
CA TRP A 43 12.94 24.77 10.58
C TRP A 43 12.10 24.06 11.63
N ILE A 44 12.55 22.92 12.15
CA ILE A 44 11.92 22.26 13.28
C ILE A 44 11.95 23.18 14.51
N LYS A 45 13.12 23.75 14.82
CA LYS A 45 13.26 24.70 15.93
C LYS A 45 12.33 25.90 15.75
N LYS A 46 12.29 26.49 14.56
CA LYS A 46 11.40 27.60 14.26
C LYS A 46 9.91 27.25 14.45
N LEU A 47 9.46 26.10 13.95
CA LEU A 47 8.09 25.62 14.17
C LEU A 47 7.79 25.28 15.65
N GLN A 48 8.81 24.95 16.44
CA GLN A 48 8.69 24.76 17.90
C GLN A 48 8.61 26.11 18.64
N ASP A 49 9.47 27.06 18.30
CA ASP A 49 9.51 28.41 18.88
C ASP A 49 8.21 29.18 18.57
N GLU A 50 7.66 29.02 17.36
CA GLU A 50 6.33 29.53 16.99
C GLU A 50 5.18 28.75 17.64
N GLY A 51 5.48 27.64 18.31
CA GLY A 51 4.53 26.85 19.08
C GLY A 51 3.64 25.94 18.24
N TYR A 52 3.98 25.57 17.00
CA TYR A 52 3.19 24.63 16.18
C TYR A 52 3.55 23.16 16.43
N LEU A 53 4.83 22.88 16.69
CA LEU A 53 5.34 21.53 16.93
C LEU A 53 5.92 21.38 18.33
N LYS A 54 5.94 20.15 18.81
CA LYS A 54 6.70 19.76 20.01
C LYS A 54 7.39 18.42 19.78
N ARG A 55 8.55 18.24 20.41
CA ARG A 55 9.27 16.97 20.41
C ARG A 55 8.56 15.96 21.31
N VAL A 56 8.47 14.72 20.84
CA VAL A 56 7.97 13.57 21.61
C VAL A 56 8.99 12.45 21.46
N GLY A 57 9.62 12.04 22.55
CA GLY A 57 10.72 11.07 22.48
C GLY A 57 11.94 11.60 21.72
N ARG A 58 12.71 10.68 21.11
CA ARG A 58 14.01 11.02 20.50
C ARG A 58 13.89 11.54 19.06
N SER A 59 13.02 10.95 18.24
CA SER A 59 13.03 11.14 16.78
C SER A 59 11.67 11.56 16.21
N GLU A 60 10.73 11.98 17.06
CA GLU A 60 9.33 12.24 16.66
C GLU A 60 8.87 13.63 17.09
N LEU A 61 7.97 14.18 16.28
CA LEU A 61 7.36 15.49 16.43
C LEU A 61 5.84 15.35 16.38
N GLN A 62 5.15 16.08 17.24
CA GLN A 62 3.69 16.17 17.28
C GLN A 62 3.24 17.63 17.17
N LEU A 63 2.05 17.83 16.61
CA LEU A 63 1.36 19.11 16.65
C LEU A 63 0.99 19.49 18.10
N THR A 64 1.24 20.73 18.47
CA THR A 64 0.73 21.37 19.70
C THR A 64 -0.76 21.73 19.55
N ALA A 65 -1.35 22.44 20.52
CA ALA A 65 -2.72 22.97 20.35
C ALA A 65 -2.82 23.91 19.14
N LYS A 66 -1.90 24.89 19.05
CA LYS A 66 -1.78 25.83 17.93
C LYS A 66 -1.53 25.12 16.59
N GLY A 67 -0.65 24.10 16.59
CA GLY A 67 -0.42 23.23 15.43
C GLY A 67 -1.69 22.55 14.92
N ARG A 68 -2.47 21.97 15.83
CA ARG A 68 -3.73 21.28 15.50
C ARG A 68 -4.79 22.24 14.97
N GLU A 69 -4.91 23.41 15.58
CA GLU A 69 -5.84 24.45 15.12
C GLU A 69 -5.50 24.91 13.71
N TYR A 70 -4.21 25.15 13.43
CA TYR A 70 -3.74 25.52 12.09
C TYR A 70 -4.12 24.49 11.02
N VAL A 71 -3.81 23.21 11.24
CA VAL A 71 -4.10 22.17 10.23
C VAL A 71 -5.59 21.89 10.10
N ARG A 72 -6.38 22.08 11.17
CA ARG A 72 -7.84 22.00 11.11
C ARG A 72 -8.41 23.11 10.22
N ASN A 73 -7.98 24.35 10.45
CA ASN A 73 -8.48 25.51 9.71
C ASN A 73 -8.05 25.48 8.24
N LYS A 74 -6.82 25.01 7.96
CA LYS A 74 -6.26 25.04 6.61
C LYS A 74 -6.62 23.81 5.76
N TYR A 75 -6.69 22.62 6.38
CA TYR A 75 -6.84 21.35 5.66
C TYR A 75 -8.04 20.51 6.13
N GLY A 76 -8.85 21.00 7.08
CA GLY A 76 -9.96 20.23 7.66
C GLY A 76 -9.51 19.07 8.55
N LEU A 77 -8.22 18.98 8.89
CA LEU A 77 -7.67 17.83 9.63
C LEU A 77 -7.85 17.98 11.14
N GLU A 78 -8.71 17.15 11.71
CA GLU A 78 -8.84 17.04 13.16
C GLU A 78 -7.90 15.98 13.75
N VAL A 79 -6.91 16.44 14.52
CA VAL A 79 -5.80 15.59 14.97
C VAL A 79 -5.93 15.25 16.45
N GLU A 80 -5.96 13.96 16.77
CA GLU A 80 -5.83 13.51 18.16
C GLU A 80 -4.37 13.26 18.53
N PRO A 81 -3.91 13.67 19.73
CA PRO A 81 -2.58 13.31 20.22
C PRO A 81 -2.42 11.79 20.35
N VAL A 82 -1.24 11.28 19.94
CA VAL A 82 -0.88 9.88 20.19
C VAL A 82 -0.50 9.72 21.67
N LYS A 83 -1.45 9.25 22.47
CA LYS A 83 -1.30 8.96 23.90
C LYS A 83 -1.75 7.52 24.20
N GLY A 84 -1.02 6.83 25.07
CA GLY A 84 -1.31 5.44 25.46
C GLY A 84 -0.64 4.38 24.56
N LYS A 85 -0.60 3.14 25.05
CA LYS A 85 0.14 2.03 24.43
C LYS A 85 -0.46 1.61 23.08
N ASP A 86 -1.78 1.53 22.98
CA ASP A 86 -2.44 1.05 21.75
C ASP A 86 -2.36 2.08 20.61
N LYS A 87 -2.54 3.36 20.92
CA LYS A 87 -2.36 4.44 19.93
C LYS A 87 -0.90 4.46 19.42
N LYS A 88 0.09 4.23 20.29
CA LYS A 88 1.49 4.07 19.87
C LYS A 88 1.68 2.86 18.96
N LYS A 89 1.15 1.68 19.32
CA LYS A 89 1.24 0.48 18.48
C LYS A 89 0.63 0.72 17.10
N ARG A 90 -0.56 1.31 17.02
CA ARG A 90 -1.22 1.64 15.74
C ARG A 90 -0.39 2.64 14.93
N TRP A 91 0.13 3.67 15.57
CA TRP A 91 0.98 4.65 14.91
C TRP A 91 2.26 4.01 14.36
N GLU A 92 2.92 3.11 15.08
CA GLU A 92 4.11 2.42 14.57
C GLU A 92 3.82 1.59 13.30
N LYS A 93 2.62 1.01 13.17
CA LYS A 93 2.20 0.36 11.91
C LYS A 93 2.09 1.38 10.77
N VAL A 94 1.45 2.52 11.03
CA VAL A 94 1.34 3.61 10.04
C VAL A 94 2.71 4.15 9.67
N LYS A 95 3.60 4.37 10.64
CA LYS A 95 4.98 4.79 10.43
C LYS A 95 5.72 3.81 9.51
N LYS A 96 5.66 2.50 9.75
CA LYS A 96 6.35 1.50 8.92
C LYS A 96 5.92 1.53 7.44
N ILE A 97 4.67 1.89 7.16
CA ILE A 97 4.11 1.89 5.80
C ILE A 97 4.14 3.30 5.17
N ALA A 98 3.49 4.26 5.81
CA ALA A 98 3.23 5.58 5.27
C ALA A 98 4.48 6.49 5.23
N PHE A 99 5.54 6.17 5.99
CA PHE A 99 6.79 6.93 5.96
C PHE A 99 7.80 6.38 4.95
N ARG A 100 7.43 5.35 4.18
CA ARG A 100 8.22 4.94 3.03
C ARG A 100 8.18 6.05 1.98
N ASP A 101 9.34 6.34 1.38
CA ASP A 101 9.50 7.54 0.55
C ASP A 101 8.53 7.58 -0.64
N ALA A 102 8.21 6.43 -1.22
CA ALA A 102 7.28 6.37 -2.35
C ALA A 102 5.82 6.62 -1.93
N LEU A 103 5.47 6.36 -0.67
CA LEU A 103 4.11 6.36 -0.11
C LEU A 103 3.79 7.60 0.74
N MET A 104 4.80 8.41 1.08
CA MET A 104 4.62 9.61 1.90
C MET A 104 3.58 10.54 1.27
N GLY A 105 2.65 11.02 2.10
CA GLY A 105 1.48 11.82 1.69
C GLY A 105 0.35 11.05 1.02
N LYS A 106 0.61 9.88 0.41
CA LYS A 106 -0.36 9.12 -0.40
C LYS A 106 -1.22 8.15 0.40
N VAL A 107 -0.74 7.71 1.56
CA VAL A 107 -1.50 6.81 2.44
C VAL A 107 -2.47 7.65 3.26
N ILE A 108 -3.78 7.43 3.08
CA ILE A 108 -4.80 7.98 3.96
C ILE A 108 -4.93 7.05 5.17
N PRO A 109 -4.46 7.45 6.36
CA PRO A 109 -4.48 6.56 7.51
C PRO A 109 -5.92 6.35 7.99
N ALA A 110 -6.15 5.22 8.64
CA ALA A 110 -7.49 4.77 9.00
C ALA A 110 -8.30 5.75 9.85
N TRP A 111 -7.66 6.58 10.67
CA TRP A 111 -8.37 7.59 11.46
C TRP A 111 -8.87 8.78 10.64
N CYS A 112 -8.32 9.04 9.46
CA CYS A 112 -8.90 9.99 8.52
C CYS A 112 -10.15 9.36 7.89
N LEU A 113 -10.05 8.11 7.43
CA LEU A 113 -11.16 7.38 6.81
C LEU A 113 -12.39 7.25 7.72
N LYS A 114 -12.18 6.91 9.00
CA LYS A 114 -13.27 6.72 9.97
C LYS A 114 -14.02 8.00 10.30
N LYS A 115 -13.41 9.17 10.10
CA LYS A 115 -14.09 10.46 10.29
C LYS A 115 -15.02 10.78 9.13
N GLU A 116 -14.63 10.36 7.94
CA GLU A 116 -15.38 10.61 6.71
C GLU A 116 -16.45 9.53 6.47
N ASN A 117 -16.35 8.37 7.13
CA ASN A 117 -17.22 7.23 6.90
C ASN A 117 -17.71 6.62 8.23
N ASN A 118 -18.93 6.99 8.62
CA ASN A 118 -19.62 6.46 9.82
C ASN A 118 -19.89 4.94 9.74
N MET A 119 -19.71 4.33 8.55
CA MET A 119 -19.87 2.90 8.34
C MET A 119 -18.67 2.06 8.78
N LEU A 120 -17.50 2.67 9.06
CA LEU A 120 -16.33 1.92 9.52
C LEU A 120 -16.32 1.77 11.05
N ASP A 121 -16.20 0.54 11.55
CA ASP A 121 -16.03 0.29 12.97
C ASP A 121 -14.80 1.05 13.49
N THR A 122 -14.97 1.77 14.59
CA THR A 122 -13.90 2.41 15.35
C THR A 122 -12.70 1.49 15.65
N LYS A 123 -12.95 0.18 15.78
CA LYS A 123 -11.99 -0.89 16.06
C LYS A 123 -11.38 -1.53 14.82
N ASN A 124 -11.86 -1.21 13.61
CA ASN A 124 -11.29 -1.73 12.37
C ASN A 124 -9.76 -1.53 12.33
N GLN A 125 -9.06 -2.63 12.03
CA GLN A 125 -7.61 -2.81 12.12
C GLN A 125 -6.83 -2.27 10.92
N VAL A 126 -7.51 -1.69 9.92
CA VAL A 126 -6.85 -1.10 8.76
C VAL A 126 -5.82 -0.05 9.21
N VAL A 127 -4.68 -0.07 8.54
CA VAL A 127 -3.57 0.88 8.75
C VAL A 127 -3.87 2.16 7.97
N GLY A 128 -4.23 2.02 6.70
CA GLY A 128 -4.65 3.09 5.82
C GLY A 128 -5.04 2.55 4.45
N VAL A 129 -5.34 3.46 3.54
CA VAL A 129 -5.67 3.16 2.14
C VAL A 129 -4.84 4.04 1.22
N VAL A 130 -4.72 3.63 -0.04
CA VAL A 130 -4.18 4.44 -1.13
C VAL A 130 -5.28 4.55 -2.18
N GLU A 131 -5.67 5.78 -2.51
CA GLU A 131 -6.67 6.04 -3.54
C GLU A 131 -6.11 5.71 -4.93
N ALA A 132 -6.95 5.18 -5.82
CA ALA A 132 -6.61 4.96 -7.21
C ALA A 132 -6.55 6.30 -7.96
N PRO A 133 -5.68 6.47 -8.97
CA PRO A 133 -5.61 7.71 -9.75
C PRO A 133 -6.91 8.12 -10.43
N ASN A 134 -7.84 7.18 -10.66
CA ASN A 134 -9.16 7.41 -11.25
C ASN A 134 -10.32 7.05 -10.30
N ALA A 135 -10.11 7.17 -8.98
CA ALA A 135 -11.12 6.87 -7.98
C ALA A 135 -12.47 7.55 -8.31
N GLY A 136 -13.54 6.75 -8.45
CA GLY A 136 -14.90 7.22 -8.68
C GLY A 136 -15.52 6.94 -10.05
N ARG A 137 -14.76 6.53 -11.08
CA ARG A 137 -15.36 6.17 -12.39
C ARG A 137 -15.93 4.76 -12.45
N ASP A 138 -15.27 3.79 -11.79
CA ASP A 138 -15.62 2.37 -11.88
C ASP A 138 -15.99 1.73 -10.52
N GLY A 139 -16.28 2.56 -9.51
CA GLY A 139 -16.54 2.09 -8.15
C GLY A 139 -15.31 1.53 -7.40
N ASN A 140 -14.14 1.46 -8.06
CA ASN A 140 -12.86 1.19 -7.40
C ASN A 140 -12.31 2.50 -6.83
N ARG A 141 -12.21 2.58 -5.50
CA ARG A 141 -11.58 3.71 -4.81
C ARG A 141 -10.08 3.50 -4.64
N GLY A 142 -9.60 2.27 -4.59
CA GLY A 142 -8.18 1.97 -4.48
C GLY A 142 -7.89 0.76 -3.63
N LYS A 143 -6.80 0.83 -2.86
CA LYS A 143 -6.23 -0.33 -2.15
C LYS A 143 -6.19 -0.10 -0.64
N ALA A 144 -6.59 -1.10 0.14
CA ALA A 144 -6.53 -1.08 1.60
C ALA A 144 -5.28 -1.80 2.12
N ILE A 145 -4.68 -1.28 3.19
CA ILE A 145 -3.45 -1.84 3.78
C ILE A 145 -3.70 -2.24 5.23
N PHE A 146 -3.40 -3.49 5.53
CA PHE A 146 -3.38 -4.05 6.86
C PHE A 146 -1.96 -4.48 7.24
N MET A 147 -1.68 -4.51 8.54
CA MET A 147 -0.42 -5.03 9.04
C MET A 147 -0.63 -5.89 10.28
N ILE A 148 -0.14 -7.13 10.21
CA ILE A 148 -0.19 -8.14 11.25
C ILE A 148 1.20 -8.30 11.85
N ARG A 149 1.26 -8.20 13.17
CA ARG A 149 2.49 -8.35 13.94
C ARG A 149 2.67 -9.76 14.46
N SER A 150 3.90 -10.10 14.78
CA SER A 150 4.31 -11.34 15.43
C SER A 150 3.55 -11.67 16.72
N GLU A 151 3.09 -10.67 17.48
CA GLU A 151 2.28 -10.89 18.69
C GLU A 151 0.75 -10.92 18.45
N THR A 152 0.29 -10.87 17.20
CA THR A 152 -1.14 -10.78 16.89
C THR A 152 -1.83 -12.13 17.13
N VAL A 153 -2.85 -12.13 17.98
CA VAL A 153 -3.62 -13.35 18.29
C VAL A 153 -4.56 -13.72 17.14
N GLN A 154 -4.83 -15.02 16.97
CA GLN A 154 -5.64 -15.55 15.87
C GLN A 154 -7.02 -14.88 15.75
N LYS A 155 -7.67 -14.56 16.87
CA LYS A 155 -8.95 -13.85 16.88
C LYS A 155 -8.88 -12.53 16.10
N VAL A 156 -7.82 -11.75 16.30
CA VAL A 156 -7.62 -10.46 15.62
C VAL A 156 -7.34 -10.65 14.13
N ILE A 157 -6.66 -11.73 13.75
CA ILE A 157 -6.44 -12.08 12.33
C ILE A 157 -7.76 -12.43 11.64
N THR A 158 -8.65 -13.17 12.32
CA THR A 158 -10.00 -13.46 11.82
C THR A 158 -10.85 -12.19 11.72
N GLU A 159 -10.84 -11.34 12.75
CA GLU A 159 -11.55 -10.05 12.75
C GLU A 159 -11.07 -9.13 11.61
N MET A 160 -9.77 -9.14 11.30
CA MET A 160 -9.20 -8.37 10.19
C MET A 160 -9.82 -8.74 8.83
N ILE A 161 -10.28 -9.97 8.62
CA ILE A 161 -10.94 -10.34 7.36
C ILE A 161 -12.30 -9.66 7.27
N GLY A 162 -13.07 -9.62 8.36
CA GLY A 162 -14.32 -8.85 8.42
C GLY A 162 -14.08 -7.34 8.23
N ASP A 163 -13.02 -6.80 8.83
CA ASP A 163 -12.58 -5.41 8.61
C ASP A 163 -12.22 -5.13 7.14
N ALA A 164 -11.68 -6.13 6.44
CA ALA A 164 -11.33 -6.05 5.03
C ALA A 164 -12.57 -6.11 4.12
N GLU A 165 -13.60 -6.87 4.48
CA GLU A 165 -14.90 -6.82 3.80
C GLU A 165 -15.58 -5.47 3.98
N GLU A 166 -15.57 -4.94 5.21
CA GLU A 166 -16.15 -3.64 5.54
C GLU A 166 -15.52 -2.52 4.69
N ILE A 167 -14.18 -2.50 4.58
CA ILE A 167 -13.50 -1.49 3.75
C ILE A 167 -13.70 -1.71 2.25
N SER A 168 -13.86 -2.97 1.82
CA SER A 168 -14.14 -3.30 0.42
C SER A 168 -15.51 -2.80 -0.03
N LYS A 169 -16.51 -2.76 0.87
CA LYS A 169 -17.83 -2.15 0.61
C LYS A 169 -17.76 -0.64 0.37
N LEU A 170 -16.71 0.03 0.85
CA LEU A 170 -16.45 1.42 0.53
C LEU A 170 -15.82 1.61 -0.86
N GLY A 171 -15.47 0.53 -1.56
CA GLY A 171 -14.81 0.57 -2.87
C GLY A 171 -13.31 0.24 -2.85
N TYR A 172 -12.73 -0.05 -1.69
CA TYR A 172 -11.32 -0.48 -1.56
C TYR A 172 -11.19 -2.00 -1.68
N LYS A 173 -11.49 -2.54 -2.87
CA LYS A 173 -11.64 -3.99 -3.09
C LYS A 173 -10.33 -4.77 -3.16
N GLU A 174 -9.21 -4.09 -3.33
CA GLU A 174 -7.88 -4.70 -3.31
C GLU A 174 -7.26 -4.52 -1.92
N VAL A 175 -7.09 -5.63 -1.21
CA VAL A 175 -6.61 -5.64 0.17
C VAL A 175 -5.20 -6.22 0.21
N LEU A 176 -4.28 -5.46 0.80
CA LEU A 176 -2.91 -5.85 1.03
C LEU A 176 -2.65 -6.07 2.52
N VAL A 177 -2.18 -7.25 2.89
CA VAL A 177 -1.85 -7.63 4.27
C VAL A 177 -0.35 -7.84 4.39
N ILE A 178 0.31 -7.02 5.21
CA ILE A 178 1.73 -7.15 5.52
C ILE A 178 1.90 -7.90 6.83
N CYS A 179 2.61 -9.03 6.81
CA CYS A 179 2.82 -9.89 7.97
C CYS A 179 4.29 -9.87 8.41
N GLU A 180 4.57 -9.66 9.70
CA GLU A 180 5.96 -9.64 10.21
C GLU A 180 6.69 -10.98 10.07
N GLY A 181 5.97 -12.10 9.95
CA GLY A 181 6.56 -13.42 9.82
C GLY A 181 5.70 -14.42 9.05
N GLU A 182 6.34 -15.54 8.72
CA GLU A 182 5.73 -16.64 7.97
C GLU A 182 4.61 -17.34 8.75
N LYS A 183 4.68 -17.31 10.09
CA LYS A 183 3.62 -17.85 10.95
C LYS A 183 2.33 -17.07 10.78
N GLU A 184 2.41 -15.74 10.75
CA GLU A 184 1.27 -14.83 10.59
C GLU A 184 0.68 -14.95 9.19
N ILE A 185 1.53 -15.10 8.17
CA ILE A 185 1.11 -15.40 6.78
C ILE A 185 0.25 -16.66 6.76
N LYS A 186 0.75 -17.78 7.29
CA LYS A 186 0.00 -19.05 7.34
C LYS A 186 -1.30 -18.92 8.15
N ALA A 187 -1.30 -18.12 9.20
CA ALA A 187 -2.49 -17.85 10.01
C ALA A 187 -3.57 -17.07 9.24
N VAL A 188 -3.17 -16.08 8.43
CA VAL A 188 -4.06 -15.34 7.52
C VAL A 188 -4.63 -16.28 6.47
N GLU A 189 -3.76 -17.03 5.78
CA GLU A 189 -4.17 -17.98 4.74
C GLU A 189 -5.17 -19.02 5.28
N LYS A 190 -4.93 -19.54 6.49
CA LYS A 190 -5.84 -20.46 7.16
C LYS A 190 -7.17 -19.81 7.57
N ALA A 191 -7.15 -18.54 7.99
CA ALA A 191 -8.35 -17.81 8.37
C ALA A 191 -9.24 -17.54 7.14
N ILE A 192 -8.64 -17.18 6.00
CA ILE A 192 -9.36 -16.94 4.74
C ILE A 192 -10.10 -18.20 4.28
N LYS A 193 -9.51 -19.39 4.41
CA LYS A 193 -10.18 -20.66 4.04
C LYS A 193 -11.48 -20.93 4.81
N ARG A 194 -11.75 -20.19 5.88
CA ARG A 194 -12.90 -20.39 6.78
C ARG A 194 -13.94 -19.30 6.68
N ILE A 195 -13.68 -18.24 5.93
CA ILE A 195 -14.51 -17.04 5.86
C ILE A 195 -14.86 -16.79 4.40
N ASP A 196 -16.13 -16.55 4.16
CA ASP A 196 -16.66 -16.25 2.83
C ASP A 196 -16.41 -14.78 2.50
N ALA A 197 -15.22 -14.49 1.96
CA ALA A 197 -14.73 -13.13 1.69
C ALA A 197 -15.27 -12.52 0.38
N LYS A 198 -16.61 -12.49 0.19
CA LYS A 198 -17.24 -12.17 -1.11
C LYS A 198 -17.00 -10.75 -1.60
N ASP A 199 -16.89 -9.81 -0.68
CA ASP A 199 -16.75 -8.39 -1.03
C ASP A 199 -15.29 -8.01 -1.34
N ILE A 200 -14.33 -8.86 -0.96
CA ILE A 200 -12.91 -8.65 -1.21
C ILE A 200 -12.60 -9.11 -2.64
N GLY A 201 -12.23 -8.17 -3.52
CA GLY A 201 -11.87 -8.47 -4.90
C GLY A 201 -10.53 -9.21 -5.00
N ARG A 202 -9.52 -8.73 -4.27
CA ARG A 202 -8.20 -9.37 -4.19
C ARG A 202 -7.62 -9.26 -2.79
N LEU A 203 -6.97 -10.32 -2.31
CA LEU A 203 -6.35 -10.36 -0.99
C LEU A 203 -4.89 -10.81 -1.10
N MET A 204 -4.01 -9.83 -1.16
CA MET A 204 -2.57 -10.00 -1.32
C MET A 204 -1.93 -10.08 0.06
N VAL A 205 -1.14 -11.13 0.31
CA VAL A 205 -0.46 -11.32 1.60
C VAL A 205 1.05 -11.37 1.39
N LEU A 206 1.74 -10.33 1.89
CA LEU A 206 3.18 -10.17 1.75
C LEU A 206 3.89 -10.25 3.11
N PRO A 207 5.13 -10.76 3.16
CA PRO A 207 5.96 -10.62 4.35
C PRO A 207 6.38 -9.16 4.58
N GLY A 208 6.82 -8.87 5.80
CA GLY A 208 7.16 -7.52 6.28
C GLY A 208 8.63 -7.16 6.14
N ASP A 209 9.38 -7.90 5.32
CA ASP A 209 10.77 -7.62 4.93
C ASP A 209 10.85 -6.52 3.87
N GLU A 210 12.05 -5.97 3.65
CA GLU A 210 12.25 -4.80 2.80
C GLU A 210 11.92 -5.06 1.32
N THR A 211 12.23 -6.25 0.79
CA THR A 211 11.92 -6.64 -0.59
C THR A 211 10.41 -6.64 -0.82
N SER A 212 9.67 -7.22 0.12
CA SER A 212 8.20 -7.28 0.07
C SER A 212 7.55 -5.90 0.28
N LEU A 213 8.17 -5.03 1.08
CA LEU A 213 7.74 -3.64 1.22
C LEU A 213 8.01 -2.82 -0.05
N GLU A 214 9.09 -3.10 -0.79
CA GLU A 214 9.31 -2.49 -2.11
C GLU A 214 8.32 -3.02 -3.15
N LEU A 215 7.99 -4.32 -3.13
CA LEU A 215 6.93 -4.89 -3.96
C LEU A 215 5.56 -4.24 -3.65
N MET A 216 5.25 -4.01 -2.38
CA MET A 216 4.07 -3.24 -1.97
C MET A 216 4.05 -1.85 -2.63
N GLU A 217 5.17 -1.12 -2.67
CA GLU A 217 5.22 0.20 -3.31
C GLU A 217 4.82 0.12 -4.80
N ILE A 218 5.27 -0.92 -5.50
CA ILE A 218 4.94 -1.16 -6.91
C ILE A 218 3.43 -1.40 -7.06
N ILE A 219 2.88 -2.35 -6.30
CA ILE A 219 1.46 -2.73 -6.35
C ILE A 219 0.55 -1.53 -6.04
N LEU A 220 0.95 -0.69 -5.08
CA LEU A 220 0.16 0.45 -4.64
C LEU A 220 0.22 1.65 -5.60
N LEU A 221 1.34 1.85 -6.33
CA LEU A 221 1.61 3.12 -7.02
C LEU A 221 1.75 3.03 -8.54
N ILE A 222 1.85 1.84 -9.11
CA ILE A 222 2.09 1.62 -10.54
C ILE A 222 0.95 0.78 -11.09
N ASP A 223 -0.10 1.42 -11.61
CA ASP A 223 -1.34 0.70 -11.97
C ASP A 223 -1.15 -0.36 -13.07
N ASP A 224 -0.25 -0.12 -14.02
CA ASP A 224 0.01 -1.00 -15.18
C ASP A 224 1.10 -2.04 -14.92
N TRP A 225 1.49 -2.27 -13.65
CA TRP A 225 2.64 -3.11 -13.33
C TRP A 225 2.52 -4.55 -13.85
N ARG A 226 1.32 -5.15 -13.80
CA ARG A 226 1.08 -6.53 -14.29
C ARG A 226 1.24 -6.60 -15.81
N GLU A 227 0.67 -5.64 -16.52
CA GLU A 227 0.81 -5.53 -17.97
C GLU A 227 2.29 -5.40 -18.37
N ARG A 228 3.06 -4.56 -17.66
CA ARG A 228 4.50 -4.40 -17.91
C ARG A 228 5.29 -5.69 -17.66
N VAL A 229 4.90 -6.47 -16.64
CA VAL A 229 5.47 -7.79 -16.38
C VAL A 229 5.19 -8.75 -17.55
N ILE A 230 3.95 -8.82 -18.03
CA ILE A 230 3.60 -9.68 -19.18
C ILE A 230 4.36 -9.28 -20.43
N ARG A 231 4.39 -7.98 -20.77
CA ARG A 231 5.17 -7.47 -21.90
C ARG A 231 6.64 -7.86 -21.80
N TYR A 232 7.20 -7.86 -20.59
CA TYR A 232 8.59 -8.23 -20.35
C TYR A 232 8.85 -9.73 -20.50
N VAL A 233 7.96 -10.58 -20.00
CA VAL A 233 8.11 -12.05 -20.06
C VAL A 233 7.85 -12.59 -21.46
N TYR A 234 6.85 -12.06 -22.17
CA TYR A 234 6.35 -12.61 -23.44
C TYR A 234 6.62 -11.69 -24.63
N GLN A 235 7.80 -11.06 -24.66
CA GLN A 235 8.23 -10.12 -25.71
C GLN A 235 7.85 -10.61 -27.12
N GLY A 236 7.16 -9.77 -27.90
CA GLY A 236 6.80 -10.07 -29.29
C GLY A 236 5.48 -10.83 -29.50
N HIS A 237 4.74 -11.16 -28.44
CA HIS A 237 3.38 -11.73 -28.57
C HIS A 237 2.27 -10.66 -28.53
N LEU A 238 1.19 -10.89 -29.27
CA LEU A 238 -0.03 -10.07 -29.21
C LEU A 238 -0.79 -10.43 -27.93
N TYR A 239 -0.76 -9.58 -26.92
CA TYR A 239 -1.54 -9.78 -25.71
C TYR A 239 -2.75 -8.83 -25.71
N ARG A 240 -3.88 -9.30 -25.18
CA ARG A 240 -5.06 -8.47 -24.91
C ARG A 240 -5.45 -8.70 -23.46
N MET A 241 -5.58 -7.62 -22.70
CA MET A 241 -6.15 -7.69 -21.36
C MET A 241 -7.64 -7.99 -21.52
N ALA A 242 -8.11 -9.11 -20.98
CA ALA A 242 -9.52 -9.43 -20.89
C ALA A 242 -9.90 -9.61 -19.43
N ASN A 243 -10.82 -8.80 -18.93
CA ASN A 243 -11.46 -9.05 -17.64
C ASN A 243 -12.40 -10.25 -17.80
N LEU A 244 -11.86 -11.46 -17.67
CA LEU A 244 -12.68 -12.65 -17.54
C LEU A 244 -13.29 -12.62 -16.14
N ALA A 245 -14.61 -12.68 -16.07
CA ALA A 245 -15.42 -12.51 -14.85
C ALA A 245 -15.06 -13.50 -13.70
N LEU A 246 -14.32 -14.56 -14.01
CA LEU A 246 -13.84 -15.56 -13.05
C LEU A 246 -12.33 -15.48 -12.80
N ALA A 247 -11.56 -14.62 -13.49
CA ALA A 247 -10.13 -14.84 -13.59
C ALA A 247 -9.13 -13.69 -13.50
N ASP A 248 -9.48 -12.43 -13.80
CA ASP A 248 -8.49 -11.34 -13.85
C ASP A 248 -7.18 -11.78 -14.58
N ALA A 249 -7.34 -12.67 -15.57
CA ALA A 249 -6.22 -13.31 -16.26
C ALA A 249 -5.83 -12.45 -17.46
N GLU A 250 -4.53 -12.29 -17.64
CA GLU A 250 -3.95 -11.55 -18.74
C GLU A 250 -3.86 -12.51 -19.93
N VAL A 251 -4.56 -12.20 -21.02
CA VAL A 251 -4.69 -13.11 -22.16
C VAL A 251 -3.58 -12.86 -23.17
N ILE A 252 -2.82 -13.90 -23.48
CA ILE A 252 -1.73 -13.89 -24.47
C ILE A 252 -2.17 -14.66 -25.69
N ILE A 253 -2.19 -14.01 -26.86
CA ILE A 253 -2.49 -14.64 -28.14
C ILE A 253 -1.18 -14.85 -28.88
N ASN A 254 -0.82 -16.11 -29.08
CA ASN A 254 0.41 -16.50 -29.77
C ASN A 254 0.28 -16.30 -31.31
N SER A 255 1.40 -16.22 -32.01
CA SER A 255 1.52 -16.12 -33.48
C SER A 255 0.90 -17.31 -34.24
N SER A 256 0.51 -18.37 -33.53
CA SER A 256 -0.13 -19.59 -34.03
C SER A 256 -1.63 -19.71 -33.71
N SER A 257 -2.31 -18.61 -33.35
CA SER A 257 -3.76 -18.57 -33.03
C SER A 257 -4.21 -19.29 -31.75
N LYS A 258 -3.28 -19.76 -30.91
CA LYS A 258 -3.59 -20.32 -29.59
C LYS A 258 -3.68 -19.20 -28.55
N ILE A 259 -4.78 -19.17 -27.80
CA ILE A 259 -4.99 -18.29 -26.65
C ILE A 259 -4.39 -18.98 -25.42
N GLU A 260 -3.38 -18.37 -24.82
CA GLU A 260 -2.85 -18.75 -23.50
C GLU A 260 -3.29 -17.71 -22.46
N ARG A 261 -3.80 -18.17 -21.33
CA ARG A 261 -4.27 -17.31 -20.23
C ARG A 261 -3.25 -17.33 -19.10
N VAL A 262 -2.79 -16.16 -18.69
CA VAL A 262 -1.71 -16.01 -17.72
C VAL A 262 -2.20 -15.28 -16.49
N TRP A 263 -1.83 -15.77 -15.31
CA TRP A 263 -2.01 -15.03 -14.06
C TRP A 263 -0.66 -14.52 -13.57
N VAL A 264 -0.54 -13.21 -13.33
CA VAL A 264 0.62 -12.63 -12.63
C VAL A 264 0.41 -12.77 -11.12
N GLY A 265 0.95 -13.85 -10.55
CA GLY A 265 0.92 -14.15 -9.12
C GLY A 265 2.03 -13.48 -8.31
N ILE A 266 2.73 -12.49 -8.84
CA ILE A 266 3.81 -11.80 -8.11
C ILE A 266 3.28 -11.10 -6.84
N ASP A 267 2.01 -10.67 -6.84
CA ASP A 267 1.34 -10.00 -5.74
C ASP A 267 0.92 -10.92 -4.58
N CYS A 268 1.10 -12.24 -4.71
CA CYS A 268 0.69 -13.23 -3.73
C CYS A 268 -0.80 -13.14 -3.37
N ASP A 269 -1.68 -12.99 -4.37
CA ASP A 269 -3.13 -13.09 -4.15
C ASP A 269 -3.53 -14.48 -3.61
N VAL A 270 -3.93 -14.49 -2.34
CA VAL A 270 -4.26 -15.71 -1.60
C VAL A 270 -5.63 -16.25 -2.00
N LEU A 271 -6.62 -15.40 -2.27
CA LEU A 271 -7.94 -15.85 -2.69
C LEU A 271 -7.82 -16.59 -4.01
N ARG A 272 -7.10 -16.00 -4.97
CA ARG A 272 -6.86 -16.61 -6.27
C ARG A 272 -6.13 -17.94 -6.14
N ARG A 273 -5.00 -17.96 -5.43
CA ARG A 273 -4.21 -19.19 -5.24
C ARG A 273 -5.04 -20.29 -4.59
N GLN A 274 -5.87 -19.96 -3.60
CA GLN A 274 -6.75 -20.93 -2.95
C GLN A 274 -7.78 -21.54 -3.91
N THR A 275 -8.39 -20.75 -4.79
CA THR A 275 -9.26 -21.27 -5.85
C THR A 275 -8.51 -22.24 -6.75
N MET A 276 -7.26 -21.93 -7.13
CA MET A 276 -6.44 -22.81 -7.96
C MET A 276 -6.04 -24.12 -7.26
N GLU A 277 -5.77 -24.07 -5.96
CA GLU A 277 -5.47 -25.26 -5.15
C GLU A 277 -6.71 -26.17 -4.98
N MET A 278 -7.90 -25.57 -4.78
CA MET A 278 -9.13 -26.30 -4.51
C MET A 278 -9.80 -26.87 -5.77
N TYR A 279 -9.70 -26.16 -6.91
CA TYR A 279 -10.39 -26.52 -8.15
C TYR A 279 -9.42 -26.58 -9.35
N PRO A 280 -8.38 -27.44 -9.30
CA PRO A 280 -7.33 -27.46 -10.32
C PRO A 280 -7.86 -27.79 -11.72
N GLU A 281 -8.87 -28.66 -11.83
CA GLU A 281 -9.44 -29.08 -13.13
C GLU A 281 -10.25 -27.97 -13.79
N VAL A 282 -10.97 -27.16 -13.00
CA VAL A 282 -11.73 -25.99 -13.48
C VAL A 282 -10.76 -24.89 -13.92
N VAL A 283 -9.73 -24.64 -13.10
CA VAL A 283 -8.75 -23.59 -13.34
C VAL A 283 -7.82 -23.91 -14.50
N GLN A 284 -7.42 -25.17 -14.73
CA GLN A 284 -6.57 -25.53 -15.87
C GLN A 284 -7.21 -25.20 -17.23
N GLY A 285 -8.55 -25.08 -17.30
CA GLY A 285 -9.25 -24.58 -18.49
C GLY A 285 -9.23 -23.05 -18.65
N GLU A 286 -8.89 -22.31 -17.59
CA GLU A 286 -8.97 -20.84 -17.49
C GLU A 286 -7.62 -20.14 -17.29
N ILE A 287 -6.62 -20.82 -16.75
CA ILE A 287 -5.26 -20.33 -16.58
C ILE A 287 -4.33 -21.43 -17.08
N ASP A 288 -3.50 -21.10 -18.06
CA ASP A 288 -2.46 -21.98 -18.57
C ASP A 288 -1.17 -21.84 -17.78
N ARG A 289 -0.87 -20.61 -17.30
CA ARG A 289 0.41 -20.28 -16.68
C ARG A 289 0.31 -19.25 -15.56
N VAL A 290 1.26 -19.33 -14.63
CA VAL A 290 1.43 -18.35 -13.56
C VAL A 290 2.80 -17.72 -13.66
N VAL A 291 2.84 -16.39 -13.71
CA VAL A 291 4.07 -15.61 -13.61
C VAL A 291 4.33 -15.28 -12.15
N CYS A 292 5.50 -15.67 -11.64
CA CYS A 292 5.89 -15.41 -10.25
C CYS A 292 7.38 -15.06 -10.13
N LEU A 293 7.78 -14.54 -8.97
CA LEU A 293 9.19 -14.31 -8.66
C LEU A 293 9.90 -15.61 -8.31
N ARG A 294 11.19 -15.70 -8.60
CA ARG A 294 12.02 -16.87 -8.26
C ARG A 294 11.95 -17.20 -6.77
N SER A 295 12.01 -16.18 -5.91
CA SER A 295 11.89 -16.34 -4.45
C SER A 295 10.54 -16.93 -3.99
N GLN A 296 9.50 -16.84 -4.80
CA GLN A 296 8.14 -17.28 -4.47
C GLN A 296 7.85 -18.73 -4.89
N VAL A 297 8.67 -19.33 -5.76
CA VAL A 297 8.39 -20.65 -6.35
C VAL A 297 8.22 -21.72 -5.26
N GLN A 298 9.19 -21.84 -4.35
CA GLN A 298 9.18 -22.88 -3.33
C GLN A 298 8.26 -22.56 -2.13
N SER A 299 8.07 -21.28 -1.85
CA SER A 299 7.35 -20.82 -0.66
C SER A 299 5.84 -20.65 -0.91
N ARG A 300 5.45 -20.20 -2.11
CA ARG A 300 4.07 -19.81 -2.44
C ARG A 300 3.40 -20.73 -3.45
N TYR A 301 4.16 -21.20 -4.42
CA TYR A 301 3.61 -21.86 -5.62
C TYR A 301 3.99 -23.32 -5.77
N ALA A 302 4.68 -23.91 -4.78
CA ALA A 302 5.19 -25.28 -4.83
C ALA A 302 4.11 -26.35 -5.09
N ASN A 303 2.87 -26.11 -4.64
CA ASN A 303 1.78 -27.07 -4.74
C ASN A 303 0.87 -26.85 -5.96
N LEU A 304 1.10 -25.81 -6.76
CA LEU A 304 0.26 -25.56 -7.94
C LEU A 304 0.65 -26.51 -9.08
N LYS A 305 -0.32 -27.29 -9.55
CA LYS A 305 -0.19 -28.16 -10.72
C LYS A 305 -0.41 -27.38 -12.02
N ILE A 306 0.34 -26.29 -12.20
CA ILE A 306 0.26 -25.39 -13.35
C ILE A 306 1.67 -24.98 -13.78
N LYS A 307 1.83 -24.59 -15.05
CA LYS A 307 3.12 -24.10 -15.54
C LYS A 307 3.46 -22.77 -14.86
N LEU A 308 4.68 -22.68 -14.31
CA LEU A 308 5.22 -21.45 -13.73
C LEU A 308 6.22 -20.82 -14.70
N ASP A 309 6.00 -19.55 -15.05
CA ASP A 309 6.96 -18.71 -15.76
C ASP A 309 7.65 -17.79 -14.72
N VAL A 310 8.95 -17.99 -14.52
CA VAL A 310 9.66 -17.43 -13.36
C VAL A 310 10.50 -16.22 -13.77
N ILE A 311 10.36 -15.12 -13.03
CA ILE A 311 11.18 -13.91 -13.18
C ILE A 311 12.17 -13.83 -12.02
N ASP A 312 13.43 -13.48 -12.31
CA ASP A 312 14.39 -13.14 -11.26
C ASP A 312 13.96 -11.86 -10.54
N ASP A 313 13.99 -11.86 -9.22
CA ASP A 313 13.62 -10.72 -8.37
C ASP A 313 14.32 -9.42 -8.81
N ASP A 314 15.63 -9.47 -9.03
CA ASP A 314 16.42 -8.32 -9.49
C ASP A 314 15.94 -7.75 -10.83
N LYS A 315 15.53 -8.63 -11.76
CA LYS A 315 14.99 -8.20 -13.06
C LYS A 315 13.65 -7.51 -12.86
N PHE A 316 12.77 -8.09 -12.04
CA PHE A 316 11.48 -7.51 -11.71
C PHE A 316 11.64 -6.11 -11.10
N PHE A 317 12.42 -5.95 -10.04
CA PHE A 317 12.61 -4.63 -9.41
C PHE A 317 13.30 -3.63 -10.34
N LYS A 318 14.20 -4.10 -11.21
CA LYS A 318 14.82 -3.25 -12.24
C LYS A 318 13.79 -2.70 -13.24
N LEU A 319 12.71 -3.42 -13.55
CA LEU A 319 11.63 -2.92 -14.42
C LEU A 319 10.99 -1.65 -13.87
N PHE A 320 10.85 -1.53 -12.56
CA PHE A 320 10.12 -0.45 -11.88
C PHE A 320 11.00 0.56 -11.16
N LYS A 321 12.32 0.35 -11.17
CA LYS A 321 13.30 1.18 -10.43
C LYS A 321 13.16 2.67 -10.75
N ARG A 322 12.96 3.01 -12.03
CA ARG A 322 12.81 4.42 -12.46
C ARG A 322 11.50 5.02 -11.93
N ASP A 323 10.40 4.29 -12.05
CA ASP A 323 9.08 4.72 -11.59
C ASP A 323 9.09 4.95 -10.07
N LEU A 324 9.62 4.00 -9.30
CA LEU A 324 9.76 4.15 -7.84
C LEU A 324 10.68 5.32 -7.48
N ALA A 325 11.80 5.50 -8.17
CA ALA A 325 12.68 6.64 -7.94
C ALA A 325 11.98 7.99 -8.20
N GLU A 326 11.06 8.04 -9.17
CA GLU A 326 10.20 9.20 -9.40
C GLU A 326 9.18 9.38 -8.26
N LYS A 327 8.49 8.31 -7.85
CA LYS A 327 7.51 8.34 -6.75
C LYS A 327 8.12 8.73 -5.39
N ARG A 328 9.43 8.49 -5.19
CA ARG A 328 10.20 8.84 -3.98
C ARG A 328 10.67 10.29 -3.95
N ARG A 329 10.51 11.06 -5.03
CA ARG A 329 10.86 12.48 -5.05
C ARG A 329 9.95 13.26 -4.12
N VAL A 330 10.52 14.22 -3.39
CA VAL A 330 9.75 15.06 -2.46
C VAL A 330 8.70 15.87 -3.21
N GLU A 331 8.96 16.25 -4.47
CA GLU A 331 8.00 16.86 -5.39
C GLU A 331 6.66 16.11 -5.43
N GLU A 332 6.70 14.77 -5.39
CA GLU A 332 5.48 13.96 -5.41
C GLU A 332 4.68 14.06 -4.11
N TRP A 333 5.32 14.41 -2.99
CA TRP A 333 4.65 14.55 -1.69
C TRP A 333 3.85 15.85 -1.62
N PHE A 334 4.30 16.89 -2.33
CA PHE A 334 3.57 18.17 -2.39
C PHE A 334 2.25 18.04 -3.12
N LYS A 335 2.16 17.14 -4.12
CA LYS A 335 0.90 16.83 -4.82
C LYS A 335 -0.21 16.30 -3.89
N CYS A 336 0.15 15.87 -2.68
CA CYS A 336 -0.82 15.42 -1.67
C CYS A 336 -1.41 16.56 -0.84
N LEU A 337 -0.92 17.80 -0.96
CA LEU A 337 -1.53 18.95 -0.29
C LEU A 337 -2.83 19.31 -1.02
N PRO A 338 -3.97 19.48 -0.30
CA PRO A 338 -5.27 19.74 -0.91
C PRO A 338 -5.35 20.97 -1.84
N ASN A 339 -4.42 21.93 -1.70
CA ASN A 339 -4.39 23.18 -2.47
C ASN A 339 -3.12 23.32 -3.34
N TYR A 340 -2.45 22.21 -3.66
CA TYR A 340 -1.25 22.26 -4.50
C TYR A 340 -1.60 22.34 -5.98
N GLU A 341 -1.44 23.52 -6.57
CA GLU A 341 -1.56 23.71 -8.02
C GLU A 341 -0.23 23.31 -8.70
N SER A 342 -0.29 22.31 -9.59
CA SER A 342 0.88 21.75 -10.30
C SER A 342 1.41 22.65 -11.42
#